data_AF-A0A1B6PCS2-F1
#
_entry.id   AF-A0A1B6PCS2-F1
#
_cell.length_a   1.000
_cell.length_b   1.000
_cell.length_c   1.000
_cell.angle_alpha   90.00
_cell.angle_beta   90.00
_cell.angle_gamma   90.00
#
_symmetry.space_group_name_H-M   'P 1'
#
loop_
_entity.id
_entity.type
_entity.pdbx_description
1 polymer ?
#
loop_
_entity_poly.entity_id
_entity_poly.type
_entity_poly.pdbx_seq_one_letter_code
_entity_poly.pdbx_strand_id
1 'polypeptide(L)'
;MPCGHCRQFLQEIRGATGIQILVTSHAEQGLAPEWRMVASHLLRPFEAHDNALGDPVVAAAANGFAPGDLDARLREAAEAAARAAHAPYSQ
;
A
#
# COMPACT_ATOMS: atom_id res chain seq x y z
N MET A 1 -8.44 0.42 15.32
CA MET A 1 -7.18 1.21 15.31
C MET A 1 -6.09 0.43 14.59
N PRO A 2 -5.29 1.03 13.69
CA PRO A 2 -4.15 0.33 13.06
C PRO A 2 -3.10 -0.02 14.13
N CYS A 3 -2.48 -1.20 14.06
CA CYS A 3 -1.42 -1.60 14.99
C CYS A 3 -0.07 -0.91 14.66
N GLY A 4 0.92 -1.04 15.54
CA GLY A 4 2.24 -0.42 15.33
C GLY A 4 2.92 -0.86 14.03
N HIS A 5 2.83 -2.15 13.68
CA HIS A 5 3.38 -2.71 12.44
C HIS A 5 2.82 -2.02 11.19
N CYS A 6 1.50 -1.90 11.07
CA CYS A 6 0.87 -1.23 9.92
C CYS A 6 1.21 0.26 9.83
N ARG A 7 1.31 0.95 10.97
CA ARG A 7 1.65 2.38 10.97
C ARG A 7 3.09 2.61 10.52
N GLN A 8 4.02 1.72 10.88
CA GLN A 8 5.39 1.76 10.39
C GLN A 8 5.42 1.50 8.87
N PHE A 9 4.70 0.51 8.38
CA PHE A 9 4.61 0.22 6.94
C PHE A 9 4.11 1.42 6.13
N LEU A 10 3.13 2.17 6.64
CA LEU A 10 2.62 3.38 5.97
C LEU A 10 3.66 4.50 5.86
N GLN A 11 4.74 4.49 6.65
CA GLN A 11 5.80 5.51 6.55
C GLN A 11 6.64 5.38 5.27
N GLU A 12 6.59 4.26 4.56
CA GLU A 12 7.31 4.08 3.29
C GLU A 12 6.67 4.88 2.13
N ILE A 13 5.45 5.42 2.34
CA ILE A 13 4.74 6.24 1.36
C ILE A 13 5.21 7.70 1.47
N ARG A 14 5.60 8.32 0.35
CA ARG A 14 5.89 9.76 0.32
C ARG A 14 4.66 10.56 0.74
N GLY A 15 4.88 11.49 1.68
CA GLY A 15 3.78 12.28 2.26
C GLY A 15 2.89 11.49 3.24
N ALA A 16 3.37 10.35 3.76
CA ALA A 16 2.65 9.51 4.73
C ALA A 16 2.03 10.29 5.90
N THR A 17 2.71 11.35 6.35
CA THR A 17 2.25 12.22 7.44
C THR A 17 0.91 12.90 7.16
N GLY A 18 0.58 13.17 5.89
CA GLY A 18 -0.68 13.77 5.45
C GLY A 18 -1.80 12.79 5.11
N ILE A 19 -1.54 11.48 5.13
CA ILE A 19 -2.56 10.46 4.87
C ILE A 19 -3.59 10.48 6.01
N GLN A 20 -4.87 10.54 5.66
CA GLN A 20 -5.98 10.49 6.61
C GLN A 20 -6.56 9.07 6.70
N ILE A 21 -6.81 8.61 7.93
CA ILE A 21 -7.41 7.31 8.23
C ILE A 21 -8.73 7.54 8.98
N LEU A 22 -9.79 6.88 8.53
CA LEU A 22 -11.06 6.76 9.23
C LEU A 22 -11.15 5.38 9.86
N VAL A 23 -11.32 5.31 11.18
CA VAL A 23 -11.47 4.05 11.91
C VAL A 23 -12.95 3.82 12.23
N THR A 24 -13.59 2.89 11.51
CA THR A 24 -15.03 2.62 11.63
C THR A 24 -15.39 1.72 12.81
N SER A 25 -14.43 1.01 13.40
CA SER A 25 -14.67 0.09 14.52
C SER A 25 -15.21 0.76 15.79
N HIS A 26 -15.16 2.10 15.89
CA HIS A 26 -15.74 2.87 16.99
C HIS A 26 -17.21 3.22 16.79
N ALA A 27 -17.76 3.04 15.58
CA ALA A 27 -19.17 3.28 15.29
C ALA A 27 -20.09 2.35 16.11
N GLU A 28 -19.66 1.11 16.34
CA GLU A 28 -20.31 0.13 17.23
C GLU A 28 -20.42 0.60 18.69
N GLN A 29 -19.66 1.63 19.07
CA GLN A 29 -19.61 2.22 20.42
C GLN A 29 -20.39 3.54 20.49
N GLY A 30 -21.16 3.89 19.45
CA GLY A 30 -21.93 5.13 19.38
C GLY A 30 -21.09 6.40 19.16
N LEU A 31 -19.79 6.26 18.91
CA LEU A 31 -18.89 7.36 18.58
C LEU A 31 -18.90 7.58 17.06
N ALA A 32 -19.20 8.82 16.63
CA ALA A 32 -19.05 9.18 15.22
C ALA A 32 -17.58 9.02 14.79
N PRO A 33 -17.31 8.32 13.68
CA PRO A 33 -15.95 8.10 13.24
C PRO A 33 -15.35 9.42 12.72
N GLU A 34 -14.10 9.68 13.06
CA GLU A 34 -13.38 10.92 12.73
C GLU A 34 -12.16 10.59 11.87
N TRP A 35 -11.90 11.43 10.86
CA TRP A 35 -10.68 11.36 10.07
C TRP A 35 -9.48 11.83 10.89
N ARG A 36 -8.43 11.02 10.93
CA ARG A 36 -7.21 11.32 11.67
C ARG A 36 -5.98 11.09 10.80
N MET A 37 -5.01 12.00 10.86
CA MET A 37 -3.76 11.84 10.13
C MET A 37 -2.96 10.65 10.65
N VAL A 38 -2.24 9.93 9.79
CA VAL A 38 -1.31 8.85 10.20
C VAL A 38 -0.32 9.35 11.25
N ALA A 39 0.16 10.60 11.11
CA ALA A 39 1.06 11.23 12.07
C ALA A 39 0.47 11.29 13.50
N SER A 40 -0.86 11.44 13.64
CA SER A 40 -1.52 11.46 14.96
C SER A 40 -1.51 10.11 15.68
N HIS A 41 -1.18 9.03 14.95
CA HIS A 41 -1.11 7.67 15.48
C HIS A 41 0.32 7.19 15.75
N LEU A 42 1.34 8.04 15.52
CA LEU A 42 2.75 7.71 15.67
C LEU A 42 3.43 8.64 16.70
N LEU A 43 3.81 8.08 17.84
CA LEU A 43 4.74 8.72 18.76
C LEU A 43 6.16 8.54 18.21
N ARG A 44 6.71 9.58 17.57
CA ARG A 44 8.05 9.64 16.95
C ARG A 44 8.21 8.69 15.74
N PRO A 45 7.83 9.15 14.53
CA PRO A 45 8.12 8.42 13.30
C PRO A 45 9.63 8.24 13.14
N PHE A 46 10.08 7.04 12.78
CA PHE A 46 11.39 6.88 12.12
C PHE A 46 11.26 7.46 10.71
N GLU A 47 12.27 8.21 10.25
CA GLU A 47 12.19 9.04 9.05
C GLU A 47 11.73 8.27 7.80
N ALA A 48 10.85 8.92 7.04
CA ALA A 48 10.39 8.43 5.74
C ALA A 48 11.46 8.65 4.69
N HIS A 49 11.78 7.62 3.91
CA HIS A 49 12.57 7.79 2.69
C HIS A 49 11.68 8.29 1.56
N ASP A 50 12.20 9.23 0.79
CA ASP A 50 11.46 10.03 -0.15
C ASP A 50 11.20 9.24 -1.45
N ASN A 51 10.11 8.47 -1.54
CA ASN A 51 9.85 7.55 -2.66
C ASN A 51 8.73 8.03 -3.60
N ALA A 52 8.94 7.99 -4.92
CA ALA A 52 7.90 8.31 -5.90
C ALA A 52 7.13 7.03 -6.28
N LEU A 53 5.94 6.83 -5.71
CA LEU A 53 5.00 5.79 -6.16
C LEU A 53 3.90 6.47 -7.01
N GLY A 54 3.87 6.16 -8.30
CA GLY A 54 2.90 6.68 -9.27
C GLY A 54 1.80 5.67 -9.66
N ASP A 55 0.63 6.24 -9.93
CA ASP A 55 -0.62 5.75 -10.53
C ASP A 55 -1.37 4.51 -9.98
N PRO A 56 -2.73 4.56 -9.96
CA PRO A 56 -3.57 3.49 -9.43
C PRO A 56 -3.57 2.26 -10.34
N VAL A 57 -3.44 1.08 -9.74
CA VAL A 57 -3.50 -0.23 -10.39
C VAL A 57 -4.88 -0.43 -11.02
N VAL A 58 -4.96 -0.43 -12.35
CA VAL A 58 -6.20 -0.73 -13.09
C VAL A 58 -6.31 -2.23 -13.38
N ALA A 59 -7.43 -2.76 -12.87
CA ALA A 59 -8.23 -3.93 -13.26
C ALA A 59 -7.56 -5.16 -13.91
N ALA A 60 -7.71 -6.28 -13.21
CA ALA A 60 -7.55 -7.63 -13.73
C ALA A 60 -8.54 -7.94 -14.86
N ALA A 61 -8.07 -8.64 -15.89
CA ALA A 61 -8.91 -9.41 -16.81
C ALA A 61 -8.13 -10.63 -17.34
N ALA A 62 -8.70 -11.82 -17.20
CA ALA A 62 -8.24 -13.06 -17.84
C ALA A 62 -9.44 -13.76 -18.45
N ASN A 63 -9.39 -14.17 -19.74
CA ASN A 63 -10.41 -14.99 -20.41
C ASN A 63 -9.88 -15.62 -21.74
N GLY A 64 -9.29 -16.83 -21.70
CA GLY A 64 -9.13 -17.70 -22.88
C GLY A 64 -7.75 -17.75 -23.54
N PHE A 65 -6.80 -18.49 -22.94
CA PHE A 65 -5.42 -18.63 -23.44
C PHE A 65 -5.20 -19.87 -24.29
N ALA A 66 -4.41 -19.74 -25.36
CA ALA A 66 -3.85 -20.88 -26.08
C ALA A 66 -2.79 -21.61 -25.21
N PRO A 67 -2.51 -22.91 -25.45
CA PRO A 67 -1.48 -23.63 -24.69
C PRO A 67 -0.12 -22.94 -24.83
N GLY A 68 0.51 -22.58 -23.69
CA GLY A 68 1.80 -21.87 -23.62
C GLY A 68 1.72 -20.33 -23.58
N ASP A 69 0.59 -19.74 -23.97
CA ASP A 69 0.36 -18.28 -23.91
C ASP A 69 0.16 -17.79 -22.46
N LEU A 70 -0.44 -18.64 -21.61
CA LEU A 70 -0.62 -18.34 -20.20
C LEU A 70 0.71 -18.18 -19.47
N ASP A 71 1.67 -19.09 -19.68
CA ASP A 71 2.97 -19.05 -18.99
C ASP A 71 3.80 -17.83 -19.41
N ALA A 72 3.79 -17.49 -20.71
CA ALA A 72 4.46 -16.30 -21.22
C ALA A 72 3.89 -15.03 -20.58
N ARG A 73 2.57 -14.91 -20.49
CA ARG A 73 1.89 -13.78 -19.85
C ARG A 73 2.14 -13.71 -18.35
N LEU A 74 2.12 -14.84 -17.66
CA LEU A 74 2.42 -14.89 -16.22
C LEU A 74 3.85 -14.44 -15.97
N ARG A 75 4.79 -14.87 -16.81
CA ARG A 75 6.19 -14.45 -16.73
C ARG A 75 6.35 -12.95 -16.99
N GLU A 76 5.75 -12.43 -18.05
CA GLU A 76 5.78 -11.01 -18.36
C GLU A 76 5.21 -10.16 -17.21
N ALA A 77 4.07 -10.57 -16.65
CA ALA A 77 3.44 -9.90 -15.52
C ALA A 77 4.34 -9.94 -14.26
N ALA A 78 4.97 -11.10 -13.98
CA ALA A 78 5.88 -11.24 -12.85
C ALA A 78 7.12 -10.35 -13.00
N GLU A 79 7.73 -10.30 -14.20
CA GLU A 79 8.88 -9.44 -14.49
C GLU A 79 8.51 -7.96 -14.41
N ALA A 80 7.32 -7.58 -14.90
CA ALA A 80 6.81 -6.22 -14.78
C ALA A 80 6.59 -5.82 -13.30
N ALA A 81 6.01 -6.71 -12.49
CA ALA A 81 5.82 -6.48 -11.07
C ALA A 81 7.15 -6.36 -10.32
N ALA A 82 8.15 -7.20 -10.66
CA ALA A 82 9.49 -7.12 -10.07
C ALA A 82 10.18 -5.79 -10.41
N ARG A 83 10.06 -5.30 -11.65
CA ARG A 83 10.60 -3.98 -12.04
C ARG A 83 9.91 -2.81 -11.32
N ALA A 84 8.65 -2.97 -10.95
CA ALA A 84 7.89 -1.97 -10.19
C ALA A 84 8.04 -2.11 -8.67
N ALA A 85 8.72 -3.15 -8.18
CA ALA A 85 8.86 -3.41 -6.75
C ALA A 85 9.76 -2.38 -6.06
N HIS A 86 9.46 -2.08 -4.81
CA HIS A 86 10.24 -1.18 -3.96
C HIS A 86 11.00 -1.97 -2.89
N ALA A 87 12.29 -2.20 -3.12
CA ALA A 87 13.19 -2.92 -2.20
C ALA A 87 14.59 -2.26 -2.12
N PRO A 88 14.69 -0.99 -1.66
CA PRO A 88 15.97 -0.28 -1.60
C PRO A 88 16.89 -0.79 -0.47
N TYR A 89 16.35 -1.48 0.53
CA TYR A 89 17.07 -1.84 1.75
C TYR A 89 17.74 -3.22 1.72
N SER A 90 17.47 -4.05 0.70
CA SER A 90 17.87 -5.46 0.68
C SER A 90 18.33 -5.95 -0.70
N GLN A 91 18.91 -5.05 -1.51
CA GLN A 91 19.53 -5.43 -2.79
C GLN A 91 20.67 -6.42 -2.56
#